data_AF-A0A5B8MUE4-F1
#
_entry.id   AF-A0A5B8MUE4-F1
#
_cell.length_a   1.000
_cell.length_b   1.000
_cell.length_c   1.000
_cell.angle_alpha   90.00
_cell.angle_beta   90.00
_cell.angle_gamma   90.00
#
_symmetry.space_group_name_H-M   'P 1'
#
loop_
_entity.id
_entity.type
_entity.pdbx_description
1 polymer ?
#
loop_
_entity_poly.entity_id
_entity_poly.type
_entity_poly.pdbx_seq_one_letter_code
_entity_poly.pdbx_strand_id
1 'polypeptide(L)'
;MELKFEERVTELEGLLESREKDLAVLLGEKESLMKEALEWSKTKVRLEIKLNSLARERADLILVLSQGQATLAEEEDHLQSAQSLLKVEGELAYKQHCSALEVSRLIEEEGDRTSGGRASLFSGFLPMQERAKQKQQSLDETRKRVATAEQDREARKIEMVNTRRALERSRVTLDGMKALYDKERAEMNAIRKQFQNLGNAMRQQTTRACSELESLRHEVSKLKQIEAEQDDRFRKASIYRRSLQSQLQ
;
A
#
# COMPACT_ATOMS: atom_id res chain seq x y z
N MET A 1 -19.84 -10.44 73.27
CA MET A 1 -20.39 -11.09 72.06
C MET A 1 -20.50 -10.07 70.94
N GLU A 2 -20.96 -8.85 71.23
CA GLU A 2 -20.99 -7.68 70.33
C GLU A 2 -19.63 -7.33 69.69
N LEU A 3 -18.54 -7.25 70.46
CA LEU A 3 -17.20 -6.96 69.92
C LEU A 3 -16.75 -7.93 68.81
N LYS A 4 -17.08 -9.23 68.92
CA LYS A 4 -16.73 -10.23 67.90
C LYS A 4 -17.59 -10.12 66.64
N PHE A 5 -18.74 -9.49 66.73
CA PHE A 5 -19.65 -9.28 65.62
C PHE A 5 -19.23 -8.07 64.80
N GLU A 6 -18.92 -6.96 65.46
CA GLU A 6 -18.39 -5.75 64.82
C GLU A 6 -17.07 -6.04 64.10
N GLU A 7 -16.13 -6.74 64.76
CA GLU A 7 -14.86 -7.18 64.14
C GLU A 7 -15.09 -7.99 62.85
N ARG A 8 -16.09 -8.89 62.86
CA ARG A 8 -16.40 -9.73 61.70
C ARG A 8 -17.03 -8.94 60.56
N VAL A 9 -17.90 -7.97 60.85
CA VAL A 9 -18.50 -7.09 59.83
C VAL A 9 -17.42 -6.23 59.16
N THR A 10 -16.51 -5.64 59.95
CA THR A 10 -15.42 -4.82 59.43
C THR A 10 -14.44 -5.64 58.56
N GLU A 11 -14.16 -6.89 58.93
CA GLU A 11 -13.35 -7.81 58.12
C GLU A 11 -13.99 -8.07 56.75
N LEU A 12 -15.31 -8.29 56.71
CA LEU A 12 -16.05 -8.53 55.47
C LEU A 12 -16.13 -7.29 54.58
N GLU A 13 -16.29 -6.10 55.16
CA GLU A 13 -16.26 -4.83 54.42
C GLU A 13 -14.88 -4.60 53.78
N GLY A 14 -13.79 -4.89 54.50
CA GLY A 14 -12.44 -4.81 53.95
C GLY A 14 -12.19 -5.76 52.77
N LEU A 15 -12.72 -6.99 52.84
CA LEU A 15 -12.66 -7.93 51.72
C LEU A 15 -13.47 -7.43 50.51
N LEU A 16 -14.64 -6.83 50.74
CA LEU A 16 -15.48 -6.28 49.69
C LEU A 16 -14.77 -5.13 48.95
N GLU A 17 -14.19 -4.18 49.68
CA GLU A 17 -13.38 -3.10 49.09
C GLU A 17 -12.17 -3.63 48.30
N SER A 18 -11.50 -4.67 48.81
CA SER A 18 -10.39 -5.30 48.10
C SER A 18 -10.84 -5.89 46.76
N ARG A 19 -12.00 -6.55 46.71
CA ARG A 19 -12.54 -7.14 45.47
C ARG A 19 -12.98 -6.08 44.46
N GLU A 20 -13.55 -4.98 44.92
CA GLU A 20 -13.90 -3.84 44.06
C GLU A 20 -12.65 -3.20 43.44
N LYS A 21 -11.57 -3.07 44.20
CA LYS A 21 -10.26 -2.60 43.69
C LYS A 21 -9.70 -3.54 42.62
N ASP A 22 -9.74 -4.85 42.83
CA ASP A 22 -9.27 -5.82 41.83
C ASP A 22 -10.05 -5.71 40.50
N LEU A 23 -11.38 -5.55 40.57
CA LEU A 23 -12.22 -5.36 39.38
C LEU A 23 -11.92 -4.04 38.66
N ALA A 24 -11.64 -2.97 39.41
CA ALA A 24 -11.27 -1.69 38.83
C ALA A 24 -9.94 -1.77 38.04
N VAL A 25 -8.96 -2.52 38.56
CA VAL A 25 -7.68 -2.77 37.85
C VAL A 25 -7.92 -3.49 36.52
N LEU A 26 -8.70 -4.56 36.52
CA LEU A 26 -9.01 -5.32 35.30
C LEU A 26 -9.77 -4.49 34.25
N LEU A 27 -10.69 -3.63 34.69
CA LEU A 27 -11.39 -2.71 33.79
C LEU A 27 -10.42 -1.71 33.16
N GLY A 28 -9.47 -1.17 33.95
CA GLY A 28 -8.41 -0.30 33.44
C GLY A 28 -7.52 -0.98 32.39
N GLU A 29 -7.10 -2.23 32.65
CA GLU A 29 -6.32 -3.03 31.69
C GLU A 29 -7.10 -3.27 30.39
N LYS A 30 -8.39 -3.60 30.49
CA LYS A 30 -9.27 -3.80 29.33
C LYS A 30 -9.39 -2.51 28.50
N GLU A 31 -9.57 -1.37 29.15
CA GLU A 31 -9.63 -0.07 28.47
C GLU A 31 -8.31 0.27 27.77
N SER A 32 -7.17 -0.04 28.38
CA SER A 32 -5.85 0.13 27.77
C SER A 32 -5.71 -0.71 26.50
N LEU A 33 -6.03 -2.00 26.58
CA LEU A 33 -5.97 -2.89 25.41
C LEU A 33 -6.95 -2.48 24.30
N MET A 34 -8.13 -1.94 24.65
CA MET A 34 -9.06 -1.39 23.66
C MET A 34 -8.48 -0.17 22.92
N LYS A 35 -7.78 0.72 23.64
CA LYS A 35 -7.10 1.88 23.03
C LYS A 35 -5.97 1.41 22.09
N GLU A 36 -5.17 0.44 22.51
CA GLU A 36 -4.12 -0.16 21.67
C GLU A 36 -4.70 -0.82 20.41
N ALA A 37 -5.78 -1.60 20.54
CA ALA A 37 -6.45 -2.24 19.42
C ALA A 37 -7.04 -1.22 18.43
N LEU A 38 -7.60 -0.11 18.94
CA LEU A 38 -8.09 0.99 18.11
C LEU A 38 -6.96 1.65 17.32
N GLU A 39 -5.82 1.91 17.97
CA GLU A 39 -4.69 2.57 17.32
C GLU A 39 -4.06 1.67 16.26
N TRP A 40 -3.97 0.37 16.55
CA TRP A 40 -3.59 -0.63 15.54
C TRP A 40 -4.55 -0.63 14.35
N SER A 41 -5.87 -0.56 14.58
CA SER A 41 -6.84 -0.52 13.48
C SER A 41 -6.63 0.70 12.57
N LYS A 42 -6.25 1.85 13.14
CA LYS A 42 -5.91 3.05 12.34
C LYS A 42 -4.63 2.82 11.54
N THR A 43 -3.58 2.27 12.16
CA THR A 43 -2.31 1.95 11.49
C THR A 43 -2.51 0.96 10.36
N LYS A 44 -3.29 -0.11 10.56
CA LYS A 44 -3.65 -1.09 9.54
C LYS A 44 -4.27 -0.41 8.31
N VAL A 45 -5.31 0.40 8.51
CA VAL A 45 -6.00 1.08 7.39
C VAL A 45 -5.02 1.99 6.63
N ARG A 46 -4.17 2.74 7.34
CA ARG A 46 -3.12 3.57 6.71
C ARG A 46 -2.15 2.74 5.87
N LEU A 47 -1.72 1.58 6.37
CA LEU A 47 -0.83 0.68 5.64
C LEU A 47 -1.50 0.04 4.43
N GLU A 48 -2.77 -0.37 4.53
CA GLU A 48 -3.54 -0.92 3.41
C GLU A 48 -3.73 0.11 2.29
N ILE A 49 -4.06 1.35 2.64
CA ILE A 49 -4.16 2.44 1.66
C ILE A 49 -2.81 2.64 0.94
N LYS A 50 -1.71 2.70 1.70
CA LYS A 50 -0.36 2.86 1.12
C LYS A 50 0.03 1.69 0.23
N LEU A 51 -0.18 0.45 0.67
CA LEU A 51 0.09 -0.76 -0.10
C LEU A 51 -0.71 -0.78 -1.42
N ASN A 52 -1.99 -0.42 -1.36
CA ASN A 52 -2.84 -0.35 -2.54
C ASN A 52 -2.41 0.76 -3.52
N SER A 53 -2.00 1.93 -3.02
CA SER A 53 -1.45 3.01 -3.86
C SER A 53 -0.18 2.55 -4.58
N LEU A 54 0.78 2.02 -3.82
CA LEU A 54 2.05 1.53 -4.38
C LEU A 54 1.85 0.38 -5.37
N ALA A 55 0.88 -0.50 -5.12
CA ALA A 55 0.54 -1.59 -6.02
C ALA A 55 -0.02 -1.06 -7.36
N ARG A 56 -0.85 -0.01 -7.33
CA ARG A 56 -1.35 0.66 -8.54
C ARG A 56 -0.24 1.37 -9.29
N GLU A 57 0.57 2.18 -8.62
CA GLU A 57 1.73 2.86 -9.21
C GLU A 57 2.67 1.85 -9.89
N ARG A 58 2.90 0.70 -9.26
CA ARG A 58 3.69 -0.39 -9.84
C ARG A 58 3.04 -0.98 -11.09
N ALA A 59 1.72 -1.19 -11.09
CA ALA A 59 0.98 -1.68 -12.24
C ALA A 59 1.04 -0.69 -13.42
N ASP A 60 0.93 0.60 -13.14
CA ASP A 60 1.03 1.65 -14.15
C ASP A 60 2.44 1.70 -14.78
N LEU A 61 3.49 1.58 -13.97
CA LEU A 61 4.87 1.49 -14.47
C LEU A 61 5.10 0.26 -15.34
N ILE A 62 4.50 -0.89 -14.99
CA ILE A 62 4.56 -2.11 -15.80
C ILE A 62 3.85 -1.89 -17.13
N LEU A 63 2.67 -1.27 -17.12
CA LEU A 63 1.92 -0.95 -18.33
C LEU A 63 2.72 -0.04 -19.26
N VAL A 64 3.26 1.06 -18.73
CA VAL A 64 4.11 2.01 -19.48
C VAL A 64 5.33 1.30 -20.07
N LEU A 65 5.99 0.42 -19.31
CA LEU A 65 7.12 -0.34 -19.83
C LEU A 65 6.72 -1.30 -20.95
N SER A 66 5.60 -2.01 -20.81
CA SER A 66 5.13 -2.94 -21.84
C SER A 66 4.75 -2.22 -23.14
N GLN A 67 4.07 -1.08 -23.03
CA GLN A 67 3.71 -0.24 -24.17
C GLN A 67 4.96 0.35 -24.82
N GLY A 68 5.88 0.89 -24.02
CA GLY A 68 7.15 1.43 -24.52
C GLY A 68 8.02 0.37 -25.20
N GLN A 69 8.01 -0.88 -24.72
CA GLN A 69 8.71 -1.99 -25.39
C GLN A 69 8.11 -2.32 -26.75
N ALA A 70 6.79 -2.35 -26.86
CA ALA A 70 6.11 -2.63 -28.12
C ALA A 70 6.38 -1.53 -29.15
N THR A 71 6.21 -0.26 -28.77
CA THR A 71 6.44 0.87 -29.68
C THR A 71 7.89 0.97 -30.10
N LEU A 72 8.84 0.70 -29.20
CA LEU A 72 10.26 0.75 -29.53
C LEU A 72 10.67 -0.38 -30.49
N ALA A 73 10.05 -1.56 -30.39
CA ALA A 73 10.28 -2.65 -31.34
C ALA A 73 9.73 -2.31 -32.74
N GLU A 74 8.51 -1.76 -32.84
CA GLU A 74 7.93 -1.31 -34.11
C GLU A 74 8.79 -0.22 -34.76
N GLU A 75 9.27 0.76 -33.98
CA GLU A 75 10.16 1.81 -34.48
C GLU A 75 11.53 1.27 -34.92
N GLU A 76 12.07 0.26 -34.24
CA GLU A 76 13.30 -0.40 -34.66
C GLU A 76 13.15 -1.08 -36.02
N ASP A 77 12.04 -1.78 -36.25
CA ASP A 77 11.74 -2.42 -37.53
C ASP A 77 11.55 -1.38 -38.66
N HIS A 78 10.81 -0.30 -38.38
CA HIS A 78 10.60 0.78 -39.34
C HIS A 78 11.90 1.53 -39.68
N LEU A 79 12.75 1.82 -38.69
CA LEU A 79 14.04 2.44 -38.89
C LEU A 79 14.98 1.55 -39.71
N GLN A 80 15.05 0.26 -39.40
CA GLN A 80 15.86 -0.69 -40.18
C GLN A 80 15.39 -0.79 -41.64
N SER A 81 14.06 -0.83 -41.86
CA SER A 81 13.49 -0.82 -43.21
C SER A 81 13.80 0.49 -43.94
N ALA A 82 13.65 1.64 -43.27
CA ALA A 82 13.94 2.95 -43.85
C ALA A 82 15.43 3.09 -44.21
N GLN A 83 16.35 2.69 -43.33
CA GLN A 83 17.78 2.67 -43.60
C GLN A 83 18.14 1.78 -44.79
N SER A 84 17.53 0.59 -44.88
CA SER A 84 17.74 -0.35 -45.98
C SER A 84 17.28 0.23 -47.32
N LEU A 85 16.09 0.84 -47.35
CA LEU A 85 15.58 1.53 -48.55
C LEU A 85 16.49 2.69 -48.95
N LEU A 86 16.92 3.52 -48.00
CA LEU A 86 17.77 4.68 -48.25
C LEU A 86 19.13 4.25 -48.84
N LYS A 87 19.65 3.10 -48.41
CA LYS A 87 20.84 2.49 -49.00
C LYS A 87 20.63 2.10 -50.47
N VAL A 88 19.55 1.35 -50.76
CA VAL A 88 19.23 0.91 -52.14
C VAL A 88 18.95 2.09 -53.06
N GLU A 89 18.15 3.07 -52.60
CA GLU A 89 17.83 4.25 -53.39
C GLU A 89 19.06 5.15 -53.60
N GLY A 90 19.94 5.26 -52.60
CA GLY A 90 21.21 5.95 -52.73
C GLY A 90 22.13 5.30 -53.77
N GLU A 91 22.25 3.97 -53.75
CA GLU A 91 23.02 3.22 -54.75
C GLU A 91 22.44 3.38 -56.16
N LEU A 92 21.11 3.36 -56.30
CA LEU A 92 20.43 3.57 -57.57
C LEU A 92 20.63 5.00 -58.10
N ALA A 93 20.46 6.01 -57.25
CA ALA A 93 20.67 7.41 -57.60
C ALA A 93 22.12 7.67 -58.03
N TYR A 94 23.10 7.05 -57.35
CA TYR A 94 24.50 7.12 -57.74
C TYR A 94 24.76 6.52 -59.13
N LYS A 95 24.25 5.31 -59.41
CA LYS A 95 24.37 4.66 -60.73
C LYS A 95 23.73 5.50 -61.84
N GLN A 96 22.55 6.08 -61.59
CA GLN A 96 21.87 6.97 -62.54
C GLN A 96 22.68 8.24 -62.80
N HIS A 97 23.30 8.81 -61.77
CA HIS A 97 24.16 9.98 -61.92
C HIS A 97 25.42 9.68 -62.75
N CYS A 98 26.12 8.57 -62.47
CA CYS A 98 27.27 8.13 -63.27
C CYS A 98 26.89 7.88 -64.74
N SER A 99 25.76 7.20 -64.97
CA SER A 99 25.26 6.95 -66.34
C SER A 99 24.93 8.25 -67.07
N ALA A 100 24.31 9.23 -66.38
CA ALA A 100 24.05 10.55 -66.95
C ALA A 100 25.35 11.29 -67.30
N LEU A 101 26.37 11.24 -66.44
CA LEU A 101 27.68 11.84 -66.73
C LEU A 101 28.38 11.19 -67.93
N GLU A 102 28.29 9.87 -68.07
CA GLU A 102 28.80 9.16 -69.25
C GLU A 102 28.07 9.57 -70.52
N VAL A 103 26.74 9.70 -70.48
CA VAL A 103 25.95 10.19 -71.62
C VAL A 103 26.30 11.64 -71.96
N SER A 104 26.47 12.53 -70.96
CA SER A 104 26.99 13.89 -71.17
C SER A 104 28.30 13.87 -71.94
N ARG A 105 29.25 13.05 -71.48
CA ARG A 105 30.59 12.97 -72.06
C ARG A 105 30.55 12.46 -73.50
N LEU A 106 29.74 11.43 -73.78
CA LEU A 106 29.56 10.91 -75.14
C LEU A 106 28.94 11.96 -76.07
N ILE A 107 27.96 12.73 -75.61
CA ILE A 107 27.35 13.83 -76.37
C ILE A 107 28.37 14.93 -76.67
N GLU A 108 29.24 15.28 -75.72
CA GLU A 108 30.33 16.23 -75.94
C GLU A 108 31.36 15.72 -76.96
N GLU A 109 31.76 14.44 -76.85
CA GLU A 109 32.71 13.79 -77.76
C GLU A 109 32.16 13.62 -79.21
N GLU A 110 30.84 13.39 -79.39
CA GLU A 110 30.19 13.33 -80.71
C GLU A 110 29.80 14.71 -81.29
N GLY A 111 29.53 15.69 -80.41
CA GLY A 111 29.19 17.06 -80.79
C GLY A 111 30.33 17.85 -81.43
N ASP A 112 31.58 17.40 -81.26
CA ASP A 112 32.76 17.88 -81.96
C ASP A 112 32.95 17.26 -83.36
N ARG A 113 32.24 16.17 -83.67
CA ARG A 113 32.36 15.44 -84.95
C ARG A 113 31.25 15.72 -85.96
N THR A 114 30.10 16.26 -85.55
CA THR A 114 28.97 16.52 -86.46
C THR A 114 28.26 17.84 -86.17
N SER A 115 28.30 18.78 -87.13
CA SER A 115 27.76 20.14 -87.02
C SER A 115 26.23 20.23 -87.21
N GLY A 116 25.50 19.12 -87.39
CA GLY A 116 24.10 19.13 -87.84
C GLY A 116 23.03 18.57 -86.89
N GLY A 117 23.40 17.95 -85.76
CA GLY A 117 22.46 17.13 -84.96
C GLY A 117 22.17 17.57 -83.51
N ARG A 118 22.67 18.74 -83.06
CA ARG A 118 22.72 19.09 -81.62
C ARG A 118 21.37 19.20 -80.90
N ALA A 119 20.27 19.51 -81.59
CA ALA A 119 19.00 19.86 -80.93
C ALA A 119 18.23 18.66 -80.36
N SER A 120 18.43 17.44 -80.89
CA SER A 120 17.62 16.26 -80.52
C SER A 120 18.15 15.51 -79.30
N LEU A 121 19.46 15.52 -79.05
CA LEU A 121 20.08 14.75 -77.95
C LEU A 121 20.05 15.53 -76.61
N PHE A 122 20.06 16.85 -76.67
CA PHE A 122 20.01 17.72 -75.49
C PHE A 122 18.62 17.77 -74.82
N SER A 123 17.54 17.54 -75.57
CA SER A 123 16.16 17.66 -75.06
C SER A 123 15.80 16.59 -74.03
N GLY A 124 16.42 15.40 -74.09
CA GLY A 124 16.24 14.33 -73.10
C GLY A 124 17.14 14.46 -71.86
N PHE A 125 18.22 15.24 -71.96
CA PHE A 125 19.28 15.29 -70.95
C PHE A 125 18.95 16.24 -69.78
N LEU A 126 18.47 17.45 -70.09
CA LEU A 126 18.06 18.44 -69.06
C LEU A 126 16.98 17.91 -68.10
N PRO A 127 15.90 17.24 -68.57
CA PRO A 127 14.91 16.62 -67.68
C PRO A 127 15.49 15.52 -66.78
N MET A 128 16.53 14.82 -67.24
CA MET A 128 17.20 13.76 -66.48
C MET A 128 18.05 14.35 -65.35
N GLN A 129 18.74 15.47 -65.62
CA GLN A 129 19.52 16.21 -64.62
C GLN A 129 18.64 16.85 -63.53
N GLU A 130 17.49 17.42 -63.91
CA GLU A 130 16.51 17.96 -62.95
C GLU A 130 15.90 16.86 -62.08
N ARG A 131 15.55 15.70 -62.65
CA ARG A 131 15.08 14.53 -61.89
C ARG A 131 16.14 14.02 -60.92
N ALA A 132 17.41 13.99 -61.31
CA ALA A 132 18.51 13.59 -60.42
C ALA A 132 18.67 14.56 -59.24
N LYS A 133 18.58 15.88 -59.48
CA LYS A 133 18.60 16.90 -58.41
C LYS A 133 17.40 16.78 -57.46
N GLN A 134 16.20 16.60 -57.99
CA GLN A 134 14.99 16.39 -57.18
C GLN A 134 15.10 15.11 -56.33
N LYS A 135 15.61 14.02 -56.92
CA LYS A 135 15.80 12.76 -56.20
C LYS A 135 16.88 12.88 -55.11
N GLN A 136 17.96 13.62 -55.36
CA GLN A 136 18.97 13.92 -54.35
C GLN A 136 18.41 14.74 -53.19
N GLN A 137 17.59 15.76 -53.47
CA GLN A 137 16.90 16.54 -52.43
C GLN A 137 15.96 15.67 -51.60
N SER A 138 15.16 14.82 -52.24
CA SER A 138 14.28 13.87 -51.56
C SER A 138 15.07 12.90 -50.67
N LEU A 139 16.22 12.39 -51.14
CA LEU A 139 17.11 11.52 -50.34
C LEU A 139 17.65 12.24 -49.10
N ASP A 140 18.09 13.49 -49.25
CA ASP A 140 18.63 14.27 -48.14
C ASP A 140 17.54 14.63 -47.11
N GLU A 141 16.30 14.85 -47.54
CA GLU A 141 15.15 14.98 -46.63
C GLU A 141 14.87 13.67 -45.87
N THR A 142 14.85 12.52 -46.55
CA THR A 142 14.69 11.23 -45.86
C THR A 142 15.83 10.95 -44.88
N ARG A 143 17.07 11.31 -45.20
CA ARG A 143 18.22 11.16 -44.27
C ARG A 143 18.02 11.96 -43.00
N LYS A 144 17.54 13.20 -43.13
CA LYS A 144 17.22 14.04 -41.97
C LYS A 144 16.12 13.40 -41.11
N ARG A 145 15.06 12.85 -41.74
CA ARG A 145 13.97 12.16 -41.03
C ARG A 145 14.45 10.91 -40.30
N VAL A 146 15.33 10.11 -40.91
CA VAL A 146 15.93 8.94 -40.27
C VAL A 146 16.79 9.36 -39.08
N ALA A 147 17.62 10.39 -39.23
CA ALA A 147 18.45 10.89 -38.13
C ALA A 147 17.62 11.42 -36.95
N THR A 148 16.51 12.13 -37.21
CA THR A 148 15.60 12.56 -36.14
C THR A 148 14.93 11.37 -35.46
N ALA A 149 14.48 10.38 -36.22
CA ALA A 149 13.86 9.18 -35.66
C ALA A 149 14.85 8.33 -34.84
N GLU A 150 16.14 8.27 -35.22
CA GLU A 150 17.18 7.65 -34.41
C GLU A 150 17.39 8.37 -33.07
N GLN A 151 17.36 9.71 -33.07
CA GLN A 151 17.47 10.51 -31.86
C GLN A 151 16.27 10.29 -30.93
N ASP A 152 15.04 10.30 -31.48
CA ASP A 152 13.82 10.03 -30.73
C ASP A 152 13.82 8.61 -30.13
N ARG A 153 14.30 7.62 -30.90
CA ARG A 153 14.48 6.24 -30.41
C ARG A 153 15.40 6.19 -29.21
N GLU A 154 16.55 6.87 -29.26
CA GLU A 154 17.52 6.87 -28.17
C GLU A 154 16.95 7.56 -26.92
N ALA A 155 16.23 8.67 -27.09
CA ALA A 155 15.53 9.32 -26.00
C ALA A 155 14.53 8.37 -25.31
N ARG A 156 13.73 7.62 -26.08
CA ARG A 156 12.82 6.60 -25.52
C ARG A 156 13.54 5.46 -24.83
N LYS A 157 14.69 4.99 -25.34
CA LYS A 157 15.52 3.99 -24.64
C LYS A 157 15.92 4.48 -23.24
N ILE A 158 16.33 5.74 -23.13
CA ILE A 158 16.70 6.36 -21.86
C ILE A 158 15.48 6.43 -20.92
N GLU A 159 14.32 6.87 -21.41
CA GLU A 159 13.07 6.90 -20.64
C GLU A 159 12.70 5.51 -20.12
N MET A 160 12.78 4.48 -20.96
CA MET A 160 12.52 3.10 -20.54
C MET A 160 13.47 2.60 -19.46
N VAL A 161 14.76 2.94 -19.54
CA VAL A 161 15.73 2.61 -18.48
C VAL A 161 15.35 3.30 -17.18
N ASN A 162 14.94 4.57 -17.23
CA ASN A 162 14.49 5.31 -16.06
C ASN A 162 13.22 4.71 -15.46
N THR A 163 12.25 4.32 -16.28
CA THR A 163 11.01 3.66 -15.85
C THR A 163 11.30 2.29 -15.23
N ARG A 164 12.24 1.50 -15.77
CA ARG A 164 12.70 0.24 -15.14
C ARG A 164 13.32 0.48 -13.76
N ARG A 165 14.15 1.52 -13.62
CA ARG A 165 14.71 1.90 -12.31
C ARG A 165 13.63 2.33 -11.32
N ALA A 166 12.62 3.07 -11.79
CA ALA A 166 11.46 3.45 -10.98
C ALA A 166 10.66 2.21 -10.54
N LEU A 167 10.46 1.24 -11.44
CA LEU A 167 9.79 -0.02 -11.14
C LEU A 167 10.52 -0.83 -10.05
N GLU A 168 11.85 -0.91 -10.12
CA GLU A 168 12.64 -1.63 -9.11
C GLU A 168 12.61 -0.93 -7.75
N ARG A 169 12.69 0.42 -7.72
CA ARG A 169 12.50 1.18 -6.48
C ARG A 169 11.11 0.95 -5.88
N SER A 170 10.06 1.02 -6.71
CA SER A 170 8.68 0.75 -6.30
C SER A 170 8.52 -0.65 -5.70
N ARG A 171 9.15 -1.68 -6.31
CA ARG A 171 9.17 -3.04 -5.77
C ARG A 171 9.80 -3.10 -4.39
N VAL A 172 10.99 -2.53 -4.20
CA VAL A 172 11.66 -2.51 -2.89
C VAL A 172 10.80 -1.81 -1.83
N THR A 173 10.17 -0.68 -2.19
CA THR A 173 9.26 0.03 -1.28
C THR A 173 8.03 -0.81 -0.92
N LEU A 174 7.44 -1.50 -1.90
CA LEU A 174 6.26 -2.34 -1.69
C LEU A 174 6.58 -3.56 -0.81
N ASP A 175 7.75 -4.18 -0.99
CA ASP A 175 8.21 -5.29 -0.15
C ASP A 175 8.48 -4.83 1.28
N GLY A 176 9.10 -3.66 1.46
CA GLY A 176 9.28 -3.04 2.79
C GLY A 176 7.95 -2.74 3.50
N MET A 177 6.96 -2.22 2.76
CA MET A 177 5.63 -1.95 3.31
C MET A 177 4.86 -3.22 3.68
N LYS A 178 5.02 -4.31 2.92
CA LYS A 178 4.45 -5.62 3.27
C LYS A 178 5.06 -6.15 4.56
N ALA A 179 6.38 -6.07 4.72
CA ALA A 179 7.05 -6.50 5.94
C ALA A 179 6.56 -5.72 7.17
N LEU A 180 6.35 -4.40 7.04
CA LEU A 180 5.75 -3.58 8.10
C LEU A 180 4.31 -4.04 8.42
N TYR A 181 3.49 -4.29 7.40
CA TYR A 181 2.13 -4.80 7.58
C TYR A 181 2.10 -6.16 8.30
N ASP A 182 3.01 -7.06 7.94
CA ASP A 182 3.12 -8.38 8.56
C ASP A 182 3.57 -8.29 10.03
N LYS A 183 4.50 -7.38 10.34
CA LYS A 183 4.91 -7.10 11.72
C LYS A 183 3.74 -6.58 12.55
N GLU A 184 3.03 -5.55 12.07
CA GLU A 184 1.85 -4.99 12.72
C GLU A 184 0.77 -6.07 12.91
N ARG A 185 0.56 -6.93 11.92
CA ARG A 185 -0.40 -8.04 12.03
C ARG A 185 -0.01 -9.04 13.12
N ALA A 186 1.27 -9.31 13.30
CA ALA A 186 1.75 -10.18 14.39
C ALA A 186 1.50 -9.54 15.76
N GLU A 187 1.74 -8.24 15.91
CA GLU A 187 1.47 -7.48 17.13
C GLU A 187 -0.03 -7.50 17.50
N MET A 188 -0.93 -7.32 16.53
CA MET A 188 -2.37 -7.45 16.80
C MET A 188 -2.79 -8.85 17.22
N ASN A 189 -2.21 -9.89 16.61
CA ASN A 189 -2.48 -11.26 17.06
C ASN A 189 -2.05 -11.47 18.52
N ALA A 190 -0.99 -10.80 18.98
CA ALA A 190 -0.58 -10.80 20.38
C ALA A 190 -1.60 -10.06 21.27
N ILE A 191 -2.00 -8.84 20.90
CA ILE A 191 -3.03 -8.05 21.62
C ILE A 191 -4.34 -8.84 21.71
N ARG A 192 -4.77 -9.50 20.61
CA ARG A 192 -5.98 -10.33 20.58
C ARG A 192 -5.89 -11.47 21.59
N LYS A 193 -4.74 -12.15 21.68
CA LYS A 193 -4.52 -13.22 22.67
C LYS A 193 -4.59 -12.67 24.10
N GLN A 194 -3.95 -11.52 24.35
CA GLN A 194 -4.03 -10.85 25.65
C GLN A 194 -5.47 -10.49 26.02
N PHE A 195 -6.24 -9.95 25.08
CA PHE A 195 -7.65 -9.59 25.28
C PHE A 195 -8.52 -10.82 25.59
N GLN A 196 -8.27 -11.95 24.91
CA GLN A 196 -8.95 -13.21 25.20
C GLN A 196 -8.61 -13.73 26.60
N ASN A 197 -7.33 -13.69 26.97
CA ASN A 197 -6.87 -14.12 28.30
C ASN A 197 -7.46 -13.24 29.41
N LEU A 198 -7.43 -11.91 29.23
CA LEU A 198 -8.04 -10.96 30.16
C LEU A 198 -9.55 -11.17 30.27
N GLY A 199 -10.25 -11.38 29.14
CA GLY A 199 -11.68 -11.69 29.14
C GLY A 199 -12.02 -12.99 29.87
N ASN A 200 -11.14 -14.00 29.79
CA ASN A 200 -11.29 -15.23 30.57
C ASN A 200 -11.04 -14.99 32.07
N ALA A 201 -9.96 -14.26 32.41
CA ALA A 201 -9.62 -13.92 33.79
C ALA A 201 -10.73 -13.10 34.47
N MET A 202 -11.22 -12.05 33.80
CA MET A 202 -12.36 -11.25 34.29
C MET A 202 -13.59 -12.13 34.51
N ARG A 203 -13.97 -12.99 33.55
CA ARG A 203 -15.14 -13.87 33.72
C ARG A 203 -14.98 -14.77 34.93
N GLN A 204 -13.82 -15.42 35.09
CA GLN A 204 -13.55 -16.28 36.25
C GLN A 204 -13.61 -15.50 37.56
N GLN A 205 -12.99 -14.32 37.60
CA GLN A 205 -12.95 -13.48 38.80
C GLN A 205 -14.33 -12.91 39.13
N THR A 206 -15.11 -12.46 38.14
CA THR A 206 -16.48 -12.01 38.35
C THR A 206 -17.36 -13.14 38.85
N THR A 207 -17.29 -14.35 38.26
CA THR A 207 -18.07 -15.49 38.76
C THR A 207 -17.71 -15.85 40.20
N ARG A 208 -16.41 -15.90 40.53
CA ARG A 208 -15.95 -16.15 41.91
C ARG A 208 -16.40 -15.05 42.86
N ALA A 209 -16.17 -13.78 42.51
CA ALA A 209 -16.57 -12.63 43.32
C ALA A 209 -18.09 -12.57 43.52
N CYS A 210 -18.90 -12.83 42.50
CA CYS A 210 -20.36 -12.90 42.65
C CYS A 210 -20.77 -14.01 43.63
N SER A 211 -20.18 -15.21 43.53
CA SER A 211 -20.48 -16.30 44.46
C SER A 211 -20.03 -16.02 45.91
N GLU A 212 -18.84 -15.41 46.07
CA GLU A 212 -18.32 -14.98 47.37
C GLU A 212 -19.23 -13.89 47.97
N LEU A 213 -19.62 -12.89 47.17
CA LEU A 213 -20.50 -11.80 47.59
C LEU A 213 -21.90 -12.29 47.98
N GLU A 214 -22.48 -13.23 47.25
CA GLU A 214 -23.77 -13.83 47.60
C GLU A 214 -23.69 -14.59 48.94
N SER A 215 -22.62 -15.36 49.15
CA SER A 215 -22.36 -16.05 50.42
C SER A 215 -22.22 -15.06 51.57
N LEU A 216 -21.39 -14.03 51.40
CA LEU A 216 -21.15 -13.01 52.42
C LEU A 216 -22.41 -12.19 52.72
N ARG A 217 -23.18 -11.80 51.70
CA ARG A 217 -24.46 -11.11 51.89
C ARG A 217 -25.44 -11.96 52.69
N HIS A 218 -25.48 -13.27 52.43
CA HIS A 218 -26.34 -14.17 53.18
C HIS A 218 -25.88 -14.33 54.64
N GLU A 219 -24.57 -14.41 54.89
CA GLU A 219 -24.00 -14.47 56.24
C GLU A 219 -24.28 -13.17 57.02
N VAL A 220 -24.03 -12.01 56.41
CA VAL A 220 -24.33 -10.69 57.01
C VAL A 220 -25.83 -10.55 57.31
N SER A 221 -26.71 -11.02 56.41
CA SER A 221 -28.16 -11.00 56.65
C SER A 221 -28.57 -11.86 57.84
N LYS A 222 -28.00 -13.06 57.97
CA LYS A 222 -28.25 -13.95 59.13
C LYS A 222 -27.75 -13.32 60.43
N LEU A 223 -26.56 -12.74 60.38
CA LEU A 223 -25.93 -12.07 61.51
C LEU A 223 -26.80 -10.91 62.00
N LYS A 224 -27.29 -10.05 61.11
CA LYS A 224 -28.23 -8.96 61.44
C LYS A 224 -29.55 -9.46 62.02
N GLN A 225 -30.06 -10.60 61.54
CA GLN A 225 -31.27 -11.21 62.10
C GLN A 225 -31.04 -11.68 63.54
N ILE A 226 -29.91 -12.35 63.80
CA ILE A 226 -29.56 -12.82 65.14
C ILE A 226 -29.42 -11.63 66.11
N GLU A 227 -28.77 -10.56 65.68
CA GLU A 227 -28.63 -9.32 66.47
C GLU A 227 -30.02 -8.74 66.83
N ALA A 228 -30.92 -8.61 65.85
CA ALA A 228 -32.28 -8.13 66.09
C ALA A 228 -33.07 -9.03 67.07
N GLU A 229 -32.90 -10.36 66.99
CA GLU A 229 -33.51 -11.30 67.92
C GLU A 229 -32.92 -11.19 69.34
N GLN A 230 -31.61 -10.94 69.47
CA GLN A 230 -30.98 -10.70 70.76
C GLN A 230 -31.49 -9.41 71.40
N ASP A 231 -31.56 -8.32 70.62
CA ASP A 231 -32.09 -7.04 71.08
C ASP A 231 -33.55 -7.16 71.57
N ASP A 232 -34.39 -7.89 70.82
CA ASP A 232 -35.78 -8.13 71.22
C ASP A 232 -35.87 -8.96 72.52
N ARG A 233 -35.01 -9.99 72.68
CA ARG A 233 -34.91 -10.75 73.92
C ARG A 233 -34.45 -9.87 75.09
N PHE A 234 -33.45 -9.02 74.90
CA PHE A 234 -32.99 -8.08 75.92
C PHE A 234 -34.08 -7.08 76.30
N ARG A 235 -34.83 -6.54 75.33
CA ARG A 235 -35.98 -5.67 75.59
C ARG A 235 -37.07 -6.38 76.39
N LYS A 236 -37.47 -7.59 75.98
CA LYS A 236 -38.47 -8.41 76.71
C LYS A 236 -38.02 -8.72 78.14
N ALA A 237 -36.77 -9.10 78.33
CA ALA A 237 -36.20 -9.36 79.65
C ALA A 237 -36.15 -8.09 80.52
N SER A 238 -35.82 -6.93 79.94
CA SER A 238 -35.85 -5.63 80.63
C SER A 238 -37.26 -5.26 81.10
N ILE A 239 -38.27 -5.45 80.23
CA ILE A 239 -39.69 -5.21 80.56
C ILE A 239 -40.14 -6.15 81.68
N TYR A 240 -39.85 -7.44 81.56
CA TYR A 240 -40.19 -8.44 82.58
C TYR A 240 -39.54 -8.12 83.94
N ARG A 241 -38.25 -7.74 83.94
CA ARG A 241 -37.53 -7.34 85.16
C ARG A 241 -38.17 -6.11 85.82
N ARG A 242 -38.56 -5.09 85.04
CA ARG A 242 -39.26 -3.91 85.56
C ARG A 242 -40.63 -4.28 86.13
N SER A 243 -41.38 -5.15 85.45
CA SER A 243 -42.68 -5.64 85.92
C SER A 243 -42.57 -6.41 87.25
N LEU A 244 -41.60 -7.31 87.38
CA LEU A 244 -41.33 -8.02 88.64
C LEU A 244 -40.93 -7.05 89.77
N GLN A 245 -40.08 -6.06 89.49
CA GLN A 245 -39.72 -5.04 90.48
C GLN A 245 -40.93 -4.24 90.95
N SER A 246 -41.86 -3.91 90.04
CA SER A 246 -43.09 -3.19 90.40
C SER A 246 -44.09 -4.04 91.20
N GLN A 247 -44.02 -5.37 91.13
CA GLN A 247 -44.88 -6.29 91.90
C GLN A 247 -44.34 -6.59 93.30
N LEU A 248 -43.05 -6.32 93.54
CA LEU A 248 -42.38 -6.55 94.83
C LEU A 248 -42.33 -5.29 95.73
N GLN A 249 -42.83 -4.16 95.24
CA GLN A 249 -43.03 -2.91 96.00
C GLN A 249 -44.49 -2.78 96.42
#